data_AF-A0A418VTN2-F1
#
_entry.id   AF-A0A418VTN2-F1
#
_cell.length_a   1.000
_cell.length_b   1.000
_cell.length_c   1.000
_cell.angle_alpha   90.00
_cell.angle_beta   90.00
_cell.angle_gamma   90.00
#
_symmetry.space_group_name_H-M   'P 1'
#
loop_
_entity.id
_entity.type
_entity.pdbx_description
1 polymer ?
#
loop_
_entity_poly.entity_id
_entity_poly.type
_entity_poly.pdbx_seq_one_letter_code
_entity_poly.pdbx_strand_id
1 'polypeptide(L)'
;MTDTAYDVVLARHGRSDKVAAPLAGRAALPARVAEKLVDVVAEQLRRHLLSREILPADVTADLILQSRERATLGIAHGVGAQLDRLVEDIARSGRLTPTLVLRALLTGDYLFFESALARRAGVTVDRAHRLIGDPGGEGLARLFAAAGMPEAHLPLVRVALFAAAETELRDEPDATRRYRELVVERILTGFGDRVDTESVDYMITKIGGASPVQARP
;
A
#
# COMPACT_ATOMS: atom_id res chain seq x y z
N MET A 1 9.97 15.94 22.54
CA MET A 1 9.83 16.74 21.29
C MET A 1 8.46 16.48 20.73
N THR A 2 7.69 17.53 20.43
CA THR A 2 6.37 17.44 19.81
C THR A 2 6.47 17.06 18.33
N ASP A 3 5.43 16.43 17.78
CA ASP A 3 5.33 15.99 16.38
C ASP A 3 5.61 17.16 15.40
N THR A 4 5.18 18.37 15.79
CA THR A 4 5.43 19.63 15.09
C THR A 4 6.92 20.00 14.99
N ALA A 5 7.73 19.68 16.00
CA ALA A 5 9.16 19.96 15.98
C ALA A 5 9.89 19.04 15.00
N TYR A 6 9.46 17.77 14.88
CA TYR A 6 10.00 16.85 13.88
C TYR A 6 9.66 17.30 12.46
N ASP A 7 8.43 17.76 12.23
CA ASP A 7 8.00 18.30 10.93
C ASP A 7 8.88 19.46 10.45
N VAL A 8 9.19 20.41 11.35
CA VAL A 8 10.02 21.57 11.01
C VAL A 8 11.45 21.14 10.67
N VAL A 9 12.02 20.20 11.45
CA VAL A 9 13.38 19.69 11.23
C VAL A 9 13.46 18.91 9.92
N LEU A 10 12.47 18.07 9.61
CA LEU A 10 12.40 17.35 8.34
C LEU A 10 12.20 18.28 7.14
N ALA A 11 11.31 19.26 7.26
CA ALA A 11 11.07 20.24 6.20
C ALA A 11 12.33 21.05 5.87
N ARG A 12 13.14 21.39 6.88
CA ARG A 12 14.39 22.16 6.69
C ARG A 12 15.60 21.31 6.34
N HIS A 13 15.70 20.09 6.88
CA HIS A 13 16.95 19.32 6.89
C HIS A 13 16.81 17.87 6.45
N GLY A 14 15.64 17.42 5.97
CA GLY A 14 15.41 16.03 5.54
C GLY A 14 16.38 15.57 4.44
N ARG A 15 16.94 16.49 3.65
CA ARG A 15 17.93 16.21 2.59
C ARG A 15 19.37 16.05 3.10
N SER A 16 19.62 16.24 4.40
CA SER A 16 20.94 16.10 5.01
C SER A 16 21.05 14.74 5.70
N ASP A 17 22.00 13.91 5.24
CA ASP A 17 22.29 12.61 5.87
C ASP A 17 22.65 12.75 7.35
N LYS A 18 23.23 13.91 7.74
CA LYS A 18 23.55 14.26 9.14
C LYS A 18 22.32 14.44 10.02
N VAL A 19 21.12 14.59 9.46
CA VAL A 19 19.85 14.77 10.18
C VAL A 19 18.92 13.59 9.95
N ALA A 20 18.82 13.08 8.72
CA ALA A 20 17.99 11.92 8.39
C ALA A 20 18.47 10.63 9.08
N ALA A 21 19.79 10.36 9.10
CA ALA A 21 20.32 9.12 9.69
C ALA A 21 20.17 9.04 11.22
N PRO A 22 20.43 10.11 12.01
CA PRO A 22 20.15 10.08 13.45
C PRO A 22 18.66 10.06 13.81
N LEU A 23 17.80 10.63 12.95
CA LEU A 23 16.34 10.53 13.13
C LEU A 23 15.88 9.09 12.95
N ALA A 24 16.33 8.42 11.87
CA ALA A 24 16.04 7.02 11.59
C ALA A 24 16.53 6.05 12.69
N GLY A 25 17.57 6.44 13.44
CA GLY A 25 18.12 5.65 14.56
C GLY A 25 17.37 5.77 15.89
N ARG A 26 16.26 6.53 15.99
CA ARG A 26 15.49 6.68 17.24
C ARG A 26 14.42 5.59 17.40
N ALA A 27 14.33 5.02 18.60
CA ALA A 27 13.46 3.88 18.93
C ALA A 27 11.93 4.12 18.80
N ALA A 28 11.47 5.36 18.74
CA ALA A 28 10.05 5.69 18.57
C ALA A 28 9.89 6.97 17.74
N LEU A 29 10.07 6.86 16.43
CA LEU A 29 9.68 7.89 15.48
C LEU A 29 8.16 7.88 15.30
N PRO A 30 7.48 9.04 15.40
CA PRO A 30 6.07 9.10 15.02
C PRO A 30 5.86 8.62 13.58
N ALA A 31 4.79 7.88 13.31
CA ALA A 31 4.53 7.28 12.01
C ALA A 31 4.58 8.29 10.86
N ARG A 32 4.04 9.48 11.09
CA ARG A 32 4.08 10.62 10.16
C ARG A 32 5.51 11.06 9.79
N VAL A 33 6.40 11.06 10.77
CA VAL A 33 7.81 11.45 10.62
C VAL A 33 8.56 10.37 9.84
N ALA A 34 8.32 9.09 10.17
CA ALA A 34 8.87 7.96 9.44
C ALA A 34 8.41 7.96 7.96
N GLU A 35 7.13 8.23 7.73
CA GLU A 35 6.52 8.28 6.40
C GLU A 35 7.14 9.39 5.54
N LYS A 36 7.36 10.57 6.11
CA LYS A 36 8.08 11.67 5.45
C LYS A 36 9.54 11.34 5.17
N LEU A 37 10.24 10.65 6.08
CA LEU A 37 11.63 10.20 5.85
C LEU A 37 11.70 9.23 4.67
N VAL A 38 10.77 8.28 4.59
CA VAL A 38 10.65 7.34 3.46
C VAL A 38 10.52 8.11 2.15
N ASP A 39 9.69 9.15 2.11
CA ASP A 39 9.52 9.97 0.89
C ASP A 39 10.81 10.66 0.46
N VAL A 40 11.50 11.28 1.43
CA VAL A 40 12.74 12.02 1.15
C VAL A 40 13.83 11.07 0.63
N VAL A 41 14.00 9.91 1.28
CA VAL A 41 14.99 8.91 0.88
C VAL A 41 14.65 8.30 -0.49
N ALA A 42 13.38 7.98 -0.73
CA ALA A 42 12.93 7.45 -2.02
C ALA A 42 13.21 8.43 -3.16
N GLU A 43 12.94 9.72 -2.96
CA GLU A 43 13.19 10.75 -3.95
C GLU A 43 14.69 11.01 -4.17
N GLN A 44 15.52 10.92 -3.12
CA GLN A 44 16.99 10.98 -3.26
C GLN A 44 17.53 9.80 -4.08
N LEU A 45 17.07 8.58 -3.79
CA LEU A 45 17.46 7.38 -4.51
C LEU A 45 17.05 7.46 -5.99
N ARG A 46 15.82 7.92 -6.27
CA ARG A 46 15.35 8.15 -7.65
C ARG A 46 16.28 9.06 -8.43
N ARG A 47 16.63 10.22 -7.86
CA ARG A 47 17.54 11.19 -8.50
C ARG A 47 18.92 10.58 -8.71
N HIS A 48 19.43 9.82 -7.76
CA HIS A 48 20.72 9.14 -7.88
C HIS A 48 20.73 8.15 -9.05
N LEU A 49 19.73 7.27 -9.13
CA LEU A 49 19.62 6.26 -10.18
C LEU A 49 19.51 6.88 -11.58
N LEU A 50 18.68 7.92 -11.73
CA LEU A 50 18.54 8.65 -13.00
C LEU A 50 19.83 9.38 -13.39
N SER A 51 20.53 10.01 -12.43
CA SER A 51 21.77 10.76 -12.71
C SER A 51 22.93 9.89 -13.17
N ARG A 52 22.89 8.60 -12.84
CA ARG A 52 23.94 7.63 -13.17
C ARG A 52 23.57 6.77 -14.37
N GLU A 53 22.38 6.98 -14.96
CA GLU A 53 21.84 6.18 -16.07
C GLU A 53 21.90 4.66 -15.81
N ILE A 54 21.78 4.25 -14.53
CA ILE A 54 21.91 2.83 -14.13
C ILE A 54 20.73 2.02 -14.66
N LEU A 55 19.55 2.63 -14.71
CA LEU A 55 18.30 2.03 -15.13
C LEU A 55 17.52 2.98 -16.05
N PRO A 56 16.69 2.44 -16.96
CA PRO A 56 15.69 3.22 -17.68
C PRO A 56 14.78 4.01 -16.73
N ALA A 57 14.25 5.14 -17.22
CA ALA A 57 13.52 6.10 -16.37
C ALA A 57 12.19 5.54 -15.85
N ASP A 58 11.49 4.77 -16.67
CA ASP A 58 10.27 4.02 -16.36
C ASP A 58 10.53 2.95 -15.28
N VAL A 59 11.57 2.13 -15.47
CA VAL A 59 11.99 1.10 -14.50
C VAL A 59 12.36 1.74 -13.15
N THR A 60 13.06 2.88 -13.19
CA THR A 60 13.42 3.62 -11.97
C THR A 60 12.18 4.15 -11.26
N ALA A 61 11.23 4.73 -12.00
CA ALA A 61 9.99 5.26 -11.43
C ALA A 61 9.18 4.16 -10.74
N ASP A 62 9.03 3.00 -11.39
CA ASP A 62 8.30 1.86 -10.84
C ASP A 62 9.00 1.26 -9.61
N LEU A 63 10.33 1.09 -9.65
CA LEU A 63 11.10 0.59 -8.50
C LEU A 63 10.92 1.49 -7.27
N ILE A 64 11.02 2.80 -7.47
CA ILE A 64 10.89 3.78 -6.38
C ILE A 64 9.46 3.80 -5.84
N LEU A 65 8.45 3.74 -6.72
CA LEU A 65 7.05 3.65 -6.31
C LEU A 65 6.81 2.41 -5.44
N GLN A 66 7.21 1.23 -5.90
CA GLN A 66 7.03 -0.02 -5.16
C GLN A 66 7.75 -0.01 -3.82
N SER A 67 9.01 0.45 -3.79
CA SER A 67 9.82 0.48 -2.56
C SER A 67 9.20 1.39 -1.50
N ARG A 68 8.73 2.57 -1.92
CA ARG A 68 8.07 3.53 -1.04
C ARG A 68 6.74 3.00 -0.50
N GLU A 69 5.91 2.43 -1.37
CA GLU A 69 4.62 1.89 -0.96
C GLU A 69 4.80 0.72 0.04
N ARG A 70 5.81 -0.15 -0.15
CA ARG A 70 6.15 -1.21 0.83
C ARG A 70 6.57 -0.63 2.18
N ALA A 71 7.45 0.37 2.19
CA ALA A 71 7.86 1.02 3.42
C ALA A 71 6.69 1.74 4.12
N THR A 72 5.78 2.34 3.35
CA THR A 72 4.58 3.02 3.87
C THR A 72 3.64 2.05 4.59
N LEU A 73 3.36 0.88 3.99
CA LEU A 73 2.53 -0.14 4.64
C LEU A 73 3.20 -0.72 5.88
N GLY A 74 4.52 -0.93 5.85
CA GLY A 74 5.29 -1.35 7.02
C GLY A 74 5.19 -0.35 8.18
N ILE A 75 5.18 0.95 7.89
CA ILE A 75 4.92 1.99 8.90
C ILE A 75 3.48 1.90 9.39
N ALA A 76 2.51 1.84 8.48
CA ALA A 76 1.07 1.86 8.78
C ALA A 76 0.62 0.71 9.70
N HIS A 77 1.22 -0.47 9.57
CA HIS A 77 0.91 -1.65 10.37
C HIS A 77 1.07 -1.40 11.90
N GLY A 78 1.99 -0.53 12.30
CA GLY A 78 2.28 -0.25 13.73
C GLY A 78 1.54 0.95 14.33
N VAL A 79 0.64 1.60 13.60
CA VAL A 79 0.13 2.95 13.93
C VAL A 79 -1.10 2.93 14.84
N GLY A 80 -1.87 1.83 14.82
CA GLY A 80 -3.10 1.69 15.61
C GLY A 80 -4.07 2.86 15.42
N ALA A 81 -4.49 3.50 16.51
CA ALA A 81 -5.49 4.57 16.51
C ALA A 81 -5.09 5.84 15.70
N GLN A 82 -3.83 5.97 15.29
CA GLN A 82 -3.37 7.12 14.48
C GLN A 82 -3.49 6.88 12.97
N LEU A 83 -4.02 5.73 12.53
CA LEU A 83 -4.08 5.32 11.14
C LEU A 83 -4.78 6.34 10.24
N ASP A 84 -5.94 6.87 10.66
CA ASP A 84 -6.70 7.85 9.89
C ASP A 84 -5.89 9.12 9.60
N ARG A 85 -5.11 9.58 10.57
CA ARG A 85 -4.23 10.75 10.43
C ARG A 85 -3.10 10.45 9.45
N LEU A 86 -2.51 9.26 9.52
CA LEU A 86 -1.48 8.82 8.59
C LEU A 86 -2.03 8.76 7.15
N VAL A 87 -3.20 8.16 6.95
CA VAL A 87 -3.87 8.10 5.64
C VAL A 87 -4.17 9.50 5.11
N GLU A 88 -4.61 10.43 5.97
CA GLU A 88 -4.79 11.83 5.60
C GLU A 88 -3.48 12.51 5.17
N ASP A 89 -2.38 12.29 5.88
CA ASP A 89 -1.06 12.82 5.50
C ASP A 89 -0.58 12.28 4.15
N ILE A 90 -0.74 10.98 3.91
CA ILE A 90 -0.41 10.34 2.63
C ILE A 90 -1.30 10.89 1.50
N ALA A 91 -2.60 11.11 1.77
CA ALA A 91 -3.53 11.69 0.81
C ALA A 91 -3.16 13.15 0.47
N ARG A 92 -2.89 13.99 1.48
CA ARG A 92 -2.52 15.40 1.28
C ARG A 92 -1.23 15.58 0.49
N SER A 93 -0.32 14.61 0.59
CA SER A 93 0.92 14.60 -0.18
C SER A 93 0.75 14.02 -1.60
N GLY A 94 -0.46 13.63 -2.01
CA GLY A 94 -0.74 13.09 -3.34
C GLY A 94 -0.25 11.65 -3.54
N ARG A 95 0.06 10.94 -2.45
CA ARG A 95 0.70 9.62 -2.48
C ARG A 95 -0.21 8.46 -2.11
N LEU A 96 -1.49 8.72 -1.85
CA LEU A 96 -2.50 7.69 -1.64
C LEU A 96 -2.95 7.10 -2.98
N THR A 97 -2.06 6.40 -3.67
CA THR A 97 -2.26 5.87 -5.03
C THR A 97 -3.21 4.66 -5.04
N PRO A 98 -3.89 4.37 -6.17
CA PRO A 98 -4.66 3.13 -6.30
C PRO A 98 -3.82 1.87 -6.03
N THR A 99 -2.55 1.86 -6.45
CA THR A 99 -1.62 0.74 -6.25
C THR A 99 -1.29 0.52 -4.77
N LEU A 100 -1.13 1.59 -3.98
CA LEU A 100 -0.94 1.49 -2.53
C LEU A 100 -2.17 0.91 -1.83
N VAL A 101 -3.37 1.38 -2.21
CA VAL A 101 -4.64 0.89 -1.64
C VAL A 101 -4.83 -0.60 -1.94
N LEU A 102 -4.64 -1.01 -3.20
CA LEU A 102 -4.73 -2.43 -3.58
C LEU A 102 -3.67 -3.27 -2.87
N ARG A 103 -2.45 -2.76 -2.74
CA ARG A 103 -1.39 -3.51 -2.05
C ARG A 103 -1.76 -3.75 -0.59
N ALA A 104 -2.31 -2.76 0.12
CA ALA A 104 -2.74 -2.93 1.51
C ALA A 104 -3.72 -4.09 1.67
N LEU A 105 -4.72 -4.20 0.78
CA LEU A 105 -5.65 -5.32 0.80
C LEU A 105 -4.92 -6.65 0.57
N LEU A 106 -4.02 -6.71 -0.41
CA LEU A 106 -3.36 -7.95 -0.81
C LEU A 106 -2.23 -8.36 0.15
N THR A 107 -1.71 -7.44 0.96
CA THR A 107 -0.76 -7.74 2.05
C THR A 107 -1.45 -8.05 3.38
N GLY A 108 -2.76 -7.81 3.49
CA GLY A 108 -3.55 -8.09 4.69
C GLY A 108 -3.73 -6.89 5.63
N ASP A 109 -3.31 -5.69 5.24
CA ASP A 109 -3.53 -4.45 5.98
C ASP A 109 -4.95 -3.90 5.70
N TYR A 110 -5.97 -4.67 6.11
CA TYR A 110 -7.38 -4.40 5.83
C TYR A 110 -7.84 -3.03 6.34
N LEU A 111 -7.43 -2.65 7.56
CA LEU A 111 -7.77 -1.35 8.15
C LEU A 111 -7.22 -0.19 7.33
N PHE A 112 -5.99 -0.33 6.79
CA PHE A 112 -5.42 0.69 5.91
C PHE A 112 -6.20 0.75 4.59
N PHE A 113 -6.51 -0.40 3.98
CA PHE A 113 -7.30 -0.48 2.75
C PHE A 113 -8.65 0.24 2.90
N GLU A 114 -9.38 -0.07 3.96
CA GLU A 114 -10.69 0.53 4.26
C GLU A 114 -10.60 2.04 4.47
N SER A 115 -9.67 2.49 5.31
CA SER A 115 -9.46 3.91 5.61
C SER A 115 -9.03 4.68 4.37
N ALA A 116 -8.13 4.11 3.57
CA ALA A 116 -7.65 4.71 2.33
C ALA A 116 -8.75 4.80 1.26
N LEU A 117 -9.54 3.75 1.10
CA LEU A 117 -10.64 3.73 0.13
C LEU A 117 -11.73 4.74 0.53
N ALA A 118 -12.07 4.83 1.82
CA ALA A 118 -12.99 5.84 2.35
C ALA A 118 -12.50 7.26 2.02
N ARG A 119 -11.21 7.54 2.29
CA ARG A 119 -10.60 8.84 2.04
C ARG A 119 -10.59 9.19 0.55
N ARG A 120 -10.27 8.24 -0.32
CA ARG A 120 -10.28 8.44 -1.78
C ARG A 120 -11.68 8.69 -2.32
N ALA A 121 -12.69 7.99 -1.80
CA ALA A 121 -14.09 8.15 -2.20
C ALA A 121 -14.78 9.37 -1.55
N GLY A 122 -14.14 10.04 -0.59
CA GLY A 122 -14.73 11.16 0.12
C GLY A 122 -15.90 10.77 1.03
N VAL A 123 -15.87 9.55 1.60
CA VAL A 123 -16.91 9.04 2.50
C VAL A 123 -16.34 8.75 3.90
N THR A 124 -17.22 8.56 4.89
CA THR A 124 -16.79 8.12 6.23
C THR A 124 -16.29 6.69 6.21
N VAL A 125 -15.35 6.36 7.13
CA VAL A 125 -14.83 4.99 7.31
C VAL A 125 -15.98 4.03 7.60
N ASP A 126 -16.93 4.38 8.46
CA ASP A 126 -18.12 3.56 8.74
C ASP A 126 -18.97 3.26 7.49
N ARG A 127 -19.06 4.21 6.56
CA ARG A 127 -19.79 4.00 5.30
C ARG A 127 -19.00 3.06 4.39
N ALA A 128 -17.69 3.25 4.28
CA ALA A 128 -16.84 2.33 3.53
C ALA A 128 -16.92 0.91 4.12
N HIS A 129 -16.84 0.76 5.45
CA HIS A 129 -16.95 -0.51 6.16
C HIS A 129 -18.19 -1.30 5.77
N ARG A 130 -19.36 -0.66 5.80
CA ARG A 130 -20.62 -1.32 5.39
C ARG A 130 -20.63 -1.74 3.93
N LEU A 131 -20.04 -0.95 3.03
CA LEU A 131 -20.00 -1.25 1.59
C LEU A 131 -18.97 -2.32 1.26
N ILE A 132 -17.85 -2.36 1.98
CA ILE A 132 -16.80 -3.38 1.83
C ILE A 132 -17.27 -4.71 2.42
N GLY A 133 -18.06 -4.68 3.50
CA GLY A 133 -18.66 -5.86 4.13
C GLY A 133 -19.67 -6.61 3.27
N ASP A 134 -20.07 -6.06 2.11
CA ASP A 134 -20.80 -6.75 1.06
C ASP A 134 -19.97 -6.76 -0.25
N PRO A 135 -18.98 -7.67 -0.39
CA PRO A 135 -18.14 -7.72 -1.57
C PRO A 135 -18.91 -8.06 -2.86
N GLY A 136 -20.07 -8.70 -2.74
CA GLY A 136 -20.95 -9.05 -3.85
C GLY A 136 -21.75 -7.87 -4.39
N GLY A 137 -22.07 -6.89 -3.54
CA GLY A 137 -22.98 -5.81 -3.84
C GLY A 137 -22.47 -4.73 -4.80
N GLU A 138 -23.42 -4.02 -5.40
CA GLU A 138 -23.19 -2.79 -6.19
C GLU A 138 -22.59 -1.65 -5.34
N GLY A 139 -22.76 -1.72 -4.02
CA GLY A 139 -22.21 -0.74 -3.08
C GLY A 139 -20.69 -0.63 -3.16
N LEU A 140 -19.99 -1.77 -3.21
CA LEU A 140 -18.54 -1.82 -3.38
C LEU A 140 -18.11 -1.25 -4.73
N ALA A 141 -18.80 -1.61 -5.82
CA ALA A 141 -18.48 -1.12 -7.16
C ALA A 141 -18.57 0.41 -7.25
N ARG A 142 -19.63 0.99 -6.67
CA ARG A 142 -19.80 2.45 -6.58
C ARG A 142 -18.75 3.12 -5.72
N LEU A 143 -18.39 2.52 -4.58
CA LEU A 143 -17.33 3.01 -3.73
C LEU A 143 -15.98 3.03 -4.47
N PHE A 144 -15.69 1.95 -5.20
CA PHE A 144 -14.46 1.78 -5.96
C PHE A 144 -14.34 2.82 -7.10
N ALA A 145 -15.44 3.04 -7.83
CA ALA A 145 -15.52 4.08 -8.84
C ALA A 145 -15.37 5.48 -8.26
N ALA A 146 -16.05 5.79 -7.15
CA ALA A 146 -15.93 7.08 -6.46
C ALA A 146 -14.51 7.33 -5.93
N ALA A 147 -13.80 6.28 -5.53
CA ALA A 147 -12.40 6.33 -5.13
C ALA A 147 -11.42 6.48 -6.31
N GLY A 148 -11.90 6.56 -7.56
CA GLY A 148 -11.05 6.63 -8.76
C GLY A 148 -10.13 5.42 -8.89
N MET A 149 -10.62 4.24 -8.47
CA MET A 149 -9.88 2.99 -8.61
C MET A 149 -10.15 2.38 -9.99
N PRO A 150 -9.15 1.79 -10.66
CA PRO A 150 -9.36 1.19 -11.99
C PRO A 150 -10.33 0.01 -11.92
N GLU A 151 -11.45 0.07 -12.64
CA GLU A 151 -12.51 -0.96 -12.64
C GLU A 151 -12.00 -2.38 -12.92
N ALA A 152 -10.94 -2.50 -13.73
CA ALA A 152 -10.25 -3.76 -14.01
C ALA A 152 -9.78 -4.51 -12.75
N HIS A 153 -9.57 -3.81 -11.62
CA HIS A 153 -9.15 -4.42 -10.36
C HIS A 153 -10.31 -4.82 -9.44
N LEU A 154 -11.56 -4.48 -9.77
CA LEU A 154 -12.71 -4.80 -8.92
C LEU A 154 -12.89 -6.32 -8.72
N PRO A 155 -12.75 -7.20 -9.74
CA PRO A 155 -12.84 -8.65 -9.53
C PRO A 155 -11.81 -9.17 -8.52
N LEU A 156 -10.57 -8.66 -8.59
CA LEU A 156 -9.50 -9.01 -7.65
C LEU A 156 -9.85 -8.60 -6.22
N VAL A 157 -10.32 -7.36 -6.05
CA VAL A 157 -10.71 -6.82 -4.74
C VAL A 157 -11.82 -7.66 -4.14
N ARG A 158 -12.82 -8.07 -4.93
CA ARG A 158 -13.90 -8.95 -4.45
C ARG A 158 -13.37 -10.27 -3.92
N VAL A 159 -12.48 -10.93 -4.66
CA VAL A 159 -11.87 -12.20 -4.24
C VAL A 159 -11.07 -12.03 -2.95
N ALA A 160 -10.27 -10.98 -2.85
CA ALA A 160 -9.52 -10.70 -1.63
C ALA A 160 -10.44 -10.43 -0.42
N LEU A 161 -11.53 -9.68 -0.62
CA LEU A 161 -12.49 -9.40 0.44
C LEU A 161 -13.29 -10.63 0.88
N PHE A 162 -13.67 -11.51 -0.04
CA PHE A 162 -14.27 -12.80 0.33
C PHE A 162 -13.30 -13.65 1.17
N ALA A 163 -12.01 -13.67 0.81
CA ALA A 163 -11.01 -14.35 1.60
C ALA A 163 -10.79 -13.72 2.99
N ALA A 164 -10.87 -12.38 3.09
CA ALA A 164 -10.78 -11.67 4.37
C ALA A 164 -11.96 -11.99 5.30
N ALA A 165 -13.17 -12.10 4.73
CA ALA A 165 -14.38 -12.40 5.50
C ALA A 165 -14.35 -13.81 6.10
N GLU A 166 -13.81 -14.80 5.37
CA GLU A 166 -13.74 -16.20 5.84
C GLU A 166 -12.64 -16.47 6.85
N THR A 167 -11.57 -15.68 6.83
CA THR A 167 -10.42 -15.88 7.72
C THR A 167 -10.61 -15.28 9.09
N GLU A 168 -11.75 -14.63 9.35
CA GLU A 168 -12.04 -13.82 10.54
C GLU A 168 -10.77 -13.07 10.96
N LEU A 169 -10.34 -12.10 10.15
CA LEU A 169 -9.07 -11.37 10.25
C LEU A 169 -8.98 -10.46 11.51
N ARG A 170 -9.40 -11.00 12.66
CA ARG A 170 -9.39 -10.48 14.02
C ARG A 170 -8.61 -11.44 14.91
N ASP A 171 -7.46 -10.96 15.36
CA ASP A 171 -6.73 -11.44 16.55
C ASP A 171 -6.26 -12.90 16.59
N GLU A 172 -5.79 -13.48 15.47
CA GLU A 172 -4.93 -14.67 15.51
C GLU A 172 -3.49 -14.37 15.02
N PRO A 173 -2.43 -14.90 15.68
CA PRO A 173 -1.03 -14.69 15.31
C PRO A 173 -0.69 -15.10 13.86
N ASP A 174 -1.50 -15.96 13.24
CA ASP A 174 -1.31 -16.49 11.89
C ASP A 174 -2.35 -16.03 10.87
N ALA A 175 -3.33 -15.21 11.26
CA ALA A 175 -4.43 -14.79 10.41
C ALA A 175 -3.95 -14.13 9.11
N THR A 176 -2.96 -13.22 9.20
CA THR A 176 -2.39 -12.51 8.04
C THR A 176 -1.71 -13.45 7.05
N ARG A 177 -1.03 -14.50 7.55
CA ARG A 177 -0.36 -15.49 6.69
C ARG A 177 -1.39 -16.37 5.97
N ARG A 178 -2.35 -16.92 6.70
CA ARG A 178 -3.45 -17.73 6.13
C ARG A 178 -4.28 -16.93 5.13
N TYR A 179 -4.56 -15.67 5.43
CA TYR A 179 -5.21 -14.75 4.50
C TYR A 179 -4.44 -14.62 3.19
N ARG A 180 -3.12 -14.38 3.26
CA ARG A 180 -2.29 -14.26 2.05
C ARG A 180 -2.26 -15.55 1.23
N GLU A 181 -2.13 -16.69 1.89
CA GLU A 181 -2.17 -18.01 1.24
C GLU A 181 -3.51 -18.23 0.54
N LEU A 182 -4.63 -17.94 1.20
CA LEU A 182 -5.98 -18.07 0.63
C LEU A 182 -6.26 -17.08 -0.49
N VAL A 183 -5.78 -15.84 -0.38
CA VAL A 183 -5.90 -14.84 -1.46
C VAL A 183 -5.10 -15.29 -2.68
N VAL A 184 -3.87 -15.75 -2.50
CA VAL A 184 -3.05 -16.28 -3.60
C VAL A 184 -3.71 -17.50 -4.22
N GLU A 185 -4.13 -18.48 -3.42
CA GLU A 185 -4.82 -19.68 -3.88
C GLU A 185 -6.06 -19.31 -4.70
N ARG A 186 -6.94 -18.45 -4.17
CA ARG A 186 -8.16 -18.04 -4.86
C ARG A 186 -7.93 -17.21 -6.10
N ILE A 187 -6.88 -16.39 -6.11
CA ILE A 187 -6.47 -15.69 -7.32
C ILE A 187 -6.06 -16.73 -8.36
N LEU A 188 -5.23 -17.69 -8.01
CA LEU A 188 -4.77 -18.72 -8.95
C LEU A 188 -5.91 -19.63 -9.44
N THR A 189 -6.82 -20.06 -8.55
CA THR A 189 -7.94 -20.95 -8.89
C THR A 189 -9.10 -20.21 -9.56
N GLY A 190 -9.41 -18.98 -9.13
CA GLY A 190 -10.53 -18.19 -9.64
C GLY A 190 -10.24 -17.43 -10.94
N PHE A 191 -8.96 -17.11 -11.19
CA PHE A 191 -8.52 -16.34 -12.36
C PHE A 191 -7.85 -17.21 -13.43
N GLY A 192 -7.58 -18.50 -13.16
CA GLY A 192 -6.88 -19.43 -14.05
C GLY A 192 -7.46 -19.58 -15.47
N ASP A 193 -8.74 -19.25 -15.67
CA ASP A 193 -9.41 -19.28 -16.99
C ASP A 193 -10.01 -17.93 -17.45
N ARG A 194 -9.99 -16.87 -16.63
CA ARG A 194 -10.86 -15.69 -16.83
C ARG A 194 -10.19 -14.32 -16.77
N VAL A 195 -8.92 -14.24 -16.42
CA VAL A 195 -8.16 -13.00 -16.44
C VAL A 195 -6.80 -13.28 -17.05
N ASP A 196 -6.33 -12.30 -17.82
CA ASP A 196 -5.01 -12.33 -18.41
C ASP A 196 -3.96 -12.59 -17.32
N THR A 197 -3.27 -13.72 -17.43
CA THR A 197 -2.18 -14.12 -16.55
C THR A 197 -1.12 -13.01 -16.47
N GLU A 198 -0.97 -12.19 -17.51
CA GLU A 198 -0.10 -11.02 -17.51
C GLU A 198 -0.56 -9.94 -16.53
N SER A 199 -1.87 -9.74 -16.32
CA SER A 199 -2.40 -8.82 -15.31
C SER A 199 -2.19 -9.34 -13.89
N VAL A 200 -2.33 -10.65 -13.66
CA VAL A 200 -2.08 -11.29 -12.37
C VAL A 200 -0.58 -11.33 -12.07
N ASP A 201 0.26 -11.64 -13.06
CA ASP A 201 1.72 -11.65 -12.96
C ASP A 201 2.28 -10.23 -12.80
N TYR A 202 1.72 -9.25 -13.52
CA TYR A 202 1.99 -7.83 -13.29
C TYR A 202 1.64 -7.42 -11.85
N MET A 203 0.49 -7.88 -11.33
CA MET A 203 0.09 -7.60 -9.95
C MET A 203 0.99 -8.31 -8.94
N ILE A 204 1.33 -9.58 -9.14
CA ILE A 204 2.25 -10.35 -8.27
C ILE A 204 3.64 -9.71 -8.29
N THR A 205 4.20 -9.39 -9.45
CA THR A 205 5.51 -8.72 -9.63
C THR A 205 5.50 -7.31 -9.04
N LYS A 206 4.37 -6.60 -9.15
CA LYS A 206 4.22 -5.27 -8.56
C LYS A 206 3.99 -5.33 -7.05
N ILE A 207 3.44 -6.43 -6.51
CA ILE A 207 3.11 -6.57 -5.08
C ILE A 207 4.26 -7.23 -4.30
N GLY A 208 4.74 -8.39 -4.74
CA GLY A 208 5.88 -9.10 -4.20
C GLY A 208 7.10 -8.90 -5.10
N GLY A 209 8.28 -8.65 -4.52
CA GLY A 209 9.53 -8.60 -5.29
C GLY A 209 10.00 -9.97 -5.78
N ALA A 210 9.10 -10.82 -6.27
CA ALA A 210 9.46 -12.07 -6.93
C ALA A 210 9.59 -11.81 -8.42
N SER A 211 10.83 -11.87 -8.93
CA SER A 211 11.06 -12.00 -10.37
C SER A 211 10.43 -13.30 -10.85
N PRO A 212 9.82 -13.33 -12.05
CA PRO A 212 9.46 -14.58 -12.68
C PRO A 212 10.74 -15.40 -12.87
N VAL A 213 10.81 -16.56 -12.21
CA VAL A 213 11.77 -17.59 -12.58
C VAL A 213 11.46 -17.93 -14.03
N GLN A 214 12.33 -17.50 -14.94
CA GLN A 214 12.30 -17.93 -16.32
C GLN A 214 12.45 -19.45 -16.33
N ALA A 215 11.36 -20.15 -16.62
CA ALA A 215 11.45 -21.51 -17.12
C ALA A 215 12.10 -21.41 -18.50
N ARG A 216 13.42 -21.60 -18.54
CA ARG A 216 14.12 -21.88 -19.79
C ARG A 216 13.89 -23.35 -20.18
N PRO A 217 13.81 -23.64 -21.48
CA PRO A 217 13.54 -24.97 -22.00
C PRO A 217 14.62 -26.00 -21.64
#